data_AF-A0A936DZA1-F1
#
_entry.id   AF-A0A936DZA1-F1
#
_cell.length_a   1.000
_cell.length_b   1.000
_cell.length_c   1.000
_cell.angle_alpha   90.00
_cell.angle_beta   90.00
_cell.angle_gamma   90.00
#
_symmetry.space_group_name_H-M   'P 1'
#
loop_
_entity.id
_entity.type
_entity.pdbx_description
1 polymer ?
#
loop_
_entity_poly.entity_id
_entity_poly.type
_entity_poly.pdbx_seq_one_letter_code
_entity_poly.pdbx_strand_id
1 'polypeptide(L)'
;MTSFQDKKTTIFRLKWVEWIFVNLPFVCYLVLLGVIYISNAHSSEKALRRIEALKVEVKDTKWHYMNLQQQLEYGGIQSQIEEKVEHLGLVPNQKPPIVISQKEE
;
A
#
# COMPACT_ATOMS: atom_id res chain seq x y z
N MET A 1 27.12 -24.66 -52.10
CA MET A 1 26.38 -23.43 -52.50
C MET A 1 26.01 -22.67 -51.23
N THR A 2 27.00 -22.15 -50.47
CA THR A 2 26.80 -21.61 -49.10
C THR A 2 27.93 -20.67 -48.64
N SER A 3 28.33 -19.66 -49.43
CA SER A 3 29.40 -18.70 -49.02
C SER A 3 29.09 -17.22 -49.24
N PHE A 4 27.85 -16.87 -49.62
CA PHE A 4 27.47 -15.49 -49.93
C PHE A 4 26.79 -14.71 -48.79
N GLN A 5 26.42 -15.35 -47.67
CA GLN A 5 25.70 -14.66 -46.59
C GLN A 5 26.59 -13.99 -45.52
N ASP A 6 27.83 -14.43 -45.30
CA ASP A 6 28.68 -13.85 -44.25
C ASP A 6 29.12 -12.41 -44.51
N LYS A 7 29.32 -11.98 -45.77
CA LYS A 7 29.78 -10.60 -46.02
C LYS A 7 28.76 -9.53 -45.62
N LYS A 8 27.46 -9.82 -45.74
CA LYS A 8 26.42 -8.84 -45.37
C LYS A 8 26.30 -8.69 -43.85
N THR A 9 26.46 -9.76 -43.08
CA THR A 9 26.33 -9.72 -41.61
C THR A 9 27.50 -8.99 -40.97
N THR A 10 28.73 -9.18 -41.46
CA THR A 10 29.92 -8.48 -40.94
C THR A 10 29.88 -6.99 -41.26
N ILE A 11 29.53 -6.62 -42.50
CA ILE A 11 29.43 -5.21 -42.92
C ILE A 11 28.28 -4.50 -42.18
N PHE A 12 27.17 -5.19 -41.93
CA PHE A 12 26.06 -4.66 -41.14
C PHE A 12 26.48 -4.35 -39.69
N ARG A 13 27.26 -5.24 -39.05
CA ARG A 13 27.82 -4.98 -37.72
C ARG A 13 28.78 -3.78 -37.70
N LEU A 14 29.62 -3.64 -38.72
CA LEU A 14 30.60 -2.55 -38.83
C LEU A 14 29.92 -1.17 -38.99
N LYS A 15 28.91 -1.05 -39.85
CA LYS A 15 28.17 0.22 -40.04
C LYS A 15 27.44 0.68 -38.78
N TRP A 16 26.97 -0.25 -37.95
CA TRP A 16 26.28 0.09 -36.70
C TRP A 16 27.24 0.65 -35.65
N VAL A 17 28.47 0.14 -35.62
CA VAL A 17 29.52 0.61 -34.71
C VAL A 17 29.99 2.01 -35.10
N GLU A 18 30.21 2.29 -36.40
CA GLU A 18 30.50 3.65 -36.88
C GLU A 18 29.39 4.64 -36.51
N TRP A 19 28.12 4.25 -36.67
CA TRP A 19 26.98 5.10 -36.32
C TRP A 19 26.92 5.43 -34.81
N ILE A 20 27.30 4.48 -33.95
CA ILE A 20 27.45 4.70 -32.50
C ILE A 20 28.60 5.66 -32.19
N PHE A 21 29.74 5.55 -32.88
CA PHE A 21 30.88 6.45 -32.67
C PHE A 21 30.58 7.89 -33.12
N VAL A 22 29.77 8.08 -34.17
CA VAL A 22 29.30 9.41 -34.58
C VAL A 22 28.39 10.05 -33.52
N ASN A 23 27.61 9.25 -32.80
CA ASN A 23 26.65 9.71 -31.78
C ASN A 23 27.11 9.40 -30.35
N LEU A 24 28.42 9.26 -30.13
CA LEU A 24 29.03 8.91 -28.84
C LEU A 24 28.49 9.72 -27.64
N PRO A 25 28.36 11.06 -27.69
CA PRO A 25 27.85 11.83 -26.55
C PRO A 25 26.41 11.45 -26.17
N PHE A 26 25.56 11.13 -27.16
CA PHE A 26 24.18 10.72 -26.92
C PHE A 26 24.08 9.34 -26.28
N VAL A 27 24.89 8.39 -26.75
CA VAL A 27 24.95 7.04 -26.15
C VAL A 27 25.47 7.12 -24.71
N CYS A 28 26.48 7.95 -24.46
CA CYS A 28 27.01 8.17 -23.12
C CYS A 28 25.95 8.78 -22.19
N TYR A 29 25.16 9.73 -22.68
CA TYR A 29 24.02 10.29 -21.94
C TYR A 29 22.98 9.22 -21.57
N LEU A 30 22.62 8.33 -22.49
CA LEU A 30 21.68 7.24 -22.21
C LEU A 30 22.23 6.24 -21.18
N VAL A 31 23.52 5.89 -21.28
CA VAL A 31 24.18 5.01 -20.30
C VAL A 31 24.18 5.66 -18.92
N LEU A 32 24.49 6.96 -18.83
CA LEU A 32 24.45 7.71 -17.58
C LEU A 32 23.04 7.70 -16.98
N LEU A 33 22.01 7.96 -17.79
CA LEU A 33 20.61 7.87 -17.37
C LEU A 33 20.25 6.47 -16.88
N GLY A 34 20.72 5.44 -17.58
CA GLY A 34 20.55 4.04 -17.21
C GLY A 34 21.15 3.71 -15.85
N VAL A 35 22.38 4.18 -15.58
CA VAL A 35 23.05 4.01 -14.28
C VAL A 35 22.27 4.70 -13.16
N ILE A 36 21.85 5.95 -13.38
CA ILE A 36 21.01 6.69 -12.41
C ILE A 36 19.70 5.95 -12.14
N TYR A 37 19.06 5.43 -13.19
CA TYR A 37 17.83 4.67 -13.08
C TYR A 37 18.00 3.39 -12.27
N ILE A 38 19.04 2.59 -12.56
CA ILE A 38 19.34 1.35 -11.83
C ILE A 38 19.64 1.65 -10.35
N SER A 39 20.41 2.71 -10.09
CA SER A 39 20.72 3.17 -8.73
C SER A 39 19.45 3.55 -7.95
N ASN A 40 18.54 4.29 -8.59
CA ASN A 40 17.26 4.68 -7.98
C ASN A 40 16.34 3.48 -7.77
N ALA A 41 16.26 2.56 -8.74
CA ALA A 41 15.46 1.35 -8.62
C ALA A 41 15.89 0.46 -7.45
N HIS A 42 17.20 0.32 -7.23
CA HIS A 42 17.73 -0.47 -6.11
C HIS A 42 17.38 0.13 -4.74
N SER A 43 17.26 1.46 -4.66
CA SER A 43 16.87 2.16 -3.43
C SER A 43 15.37 1.98 -3.13
N SER A 44 14.55 2.03 -4.18
CA SER A 44 13.10 1.78 -4.09
C SER A 44 12.78 0.36 -3.63
N GLU A 45 13.53 -0.64 -4.09
CA GLU A 45 13.32 -2.03 -3.68
C GLU A 45 13.57 -2.24 -2.18
N LYS A 46 14.63 -1.63 -1.62
CA LYS A 46 14.93 -1.69 -0.18
C LYS A 46 13.87 -0.97 0.65
N ALA A 47 13.40 0.19 0.17
CA ALA A 47 12.34 0.94 0.82
C ALA A 47 11.01 0.15 0.83
N LEU A 48 10.67 -0.49 -0.28
CA LEU A 48 9.45 -1.29 -0.40
C LEU A 48 9.43 -2.46 0.57
N ARG A 49 10.53 -3.22 0.69
CA ARG A 49 10.64 -4.31 1.67
C ARG A 49 10.50 -3.83 3.11
N ARG A 50 11.05 -2.65 3.45
CA ARG A 50 10.89 -2.04 4.78
C ARG A 50 9.45 -1.64 5.05
N ILE A 51 8.77 -1.05 4.06
CA ILE A 51 7.36 -0.67 4.16
C ILE A 51 6.49 -1.90 4.39
N GLU A 52 6.73 -2.99 3.69
CA GLU A 52 6.00 -4.25 3.88
C GLU A 52 6.16 -4.80 5.29
N ALA A 53 7.39 -4.83 5.82
CA ALA A 53 7.65 -5.26 7.19
C ALA A 53 6.92 -4.38 8.22
N LEU A 54 7.00 -3.05 8.08
CA LEU A 54 6.34 -2.10 8.98
C LEU A 54 4.81 -2.21 8.92
N LYS A 55 4.26 -2.51 7.73
CA LYS A 55 2.82 -2.69 7.53
C LYS A 55 2.28 -3.91 8.27
N VAL A 56 3.08 -4.97 8.44
CA VAL A 56 2.69 -6.15 9.23
C VAL A 56 2.54 -5.78 10.70
N GLU A 57 3.50 -5.03 11.27
CA GLU A 57 3.46 -4.60 12.67
C GLU A 57 2.29 -3.66 12.97
N VAL A 58 2.05 -2.69 12.09
CA VAL A 58 0.88 -1.78 12.19
C VAL A 58 -0.43 -2.55 12.08
N LYS A 59 -0.50 -3.57 11.21
CA LYS A 59 -1.70 -4.40 11.04
C LYS A 59 -2.03 -5.18 12.32
N ASP A 60 -1.02 -5.71 13.00
CA ASP A 60 -1.20 -6.47 14.23
C ASP A 60 -1.74 -5.58 15.37
N THR A 61 -1.14 -4.41 15.54
CA THR A 61 -1.59 -3.41 16.53
C THR A 61 -3.02 -2.94 16.22
N LYS A 62 -3.33 -2.68 14.95
CA LYS A 62 -4.67 -2.29 14.50
C LYS A 62 -5.70 -3.39 14.77
N TRP A 63 -5.31 -4.66 14.65
CA TRP A 63 -6.19 -5.79 14.93
C TRP A 63 -6.54 -5.86 16.42
N HIS A 64 -5.56 -5.69 17.31
CA HIS A 64 -5.81 -5.62 18.76
C HIS A 64 -6.74 -4.46 19.14
N TYR A 65 -6.51 -3.28 18.57
CA TYR A 65 -7.41 -2.14 18.78
C TYR A 65 -8.84 -2.42 18.31
N MET A 66 -9.00 -2.98 17.11
CA MET A 66 -10.31 -3.30 16.54
C MET A 66 -11.06 -4.29 17.42
N ASN A 67 -10.39 -5.35 17.90
CA ASN A 67 -11.02 -6.32 18.79
C ASN A 67 -11.43 -5.71 20.12
N LEU A 68 -10.61 -4.84 20.70
CA LEU A 68 -10.95 -4.18 21.96
C LEU A 68 -12.14 -3.24 21.77
N GLN A 69 -12.15 -2.48 20.67
CA GLN A 69 -13.28 -1.63 20.31
C GLN A 69 -14.56 -2.47 20.12
N GLN A 70 -14.48 -3.61 19.43
CA GLN A 70 -15.61 -4.52 19.25
C GLN A 70 -16.13 -5.09 20.58
N GLN A 71 -15.25 -5.38 21.54
CA GLN A 71 -15.67 -5.82 22.89
C GLN A 71 -16.38 -4.70 23.66
N LEU A 72 -15.91 -3.46 23.55
CA LEU A 72 -16.56 -2.30 24.16
C LEU A 72 -17.92 -2.03 23.53
N GLU A 73 -17.99 -2.07 22.21
CA GLU A 73 -19.24 -1.90 21.47
C GLU A 73 -20.22 -3.01 21.81
N TYR A 74 -19.80 -4.28 21.85
CA TYR A 74 -20.65 -5.42 22.25
C TYR A 74 -21.21 -5.28 23.67
N GLY A 75 -20.42 -4.79 24.62
CA GLY A 75 -20.89 -4.46 25.96
C GLY A 75 -21.79 -3.24 26.03
N GLY A 76 -21.70 -2.35 25.03
CA GLY A 76 -22.53 -1.16 24.84
C GLY A 76 -23.84 -1.41 24.07
N ILE A 77 -24.01 -2.59 23.45
CA ILE A 77 -25.24 -2.93 22.74
C ILE A 77 -26.38 -3.00 23.74
N GLN A 78 -27.41 -2.21 23.47
CA GLN A 78 -28.58 -2.08 24.33
C GLN A 78 -29.24 -3.44 24.67
N SER A 79 -29.28 -4.39 23.72
CA SER A 79 -29.82 -5.74 23.96
C SER A 79 -28.99 -6.57 24.95
N GLN A 80 -27.65 -6.46 24.94
CA GLN A 80 -26.78 -7.19 25.88
C GLN A 80 -26.78 -6.54 27.27
N ILE A 81 -26.97 -5.22 27.32
CA ILE A 81 -27.17 -4.50 28.59
C ILE A 81 -28.52 -4.89 29.18
N GLU A 82 -29.58 -4.96 28.38
CA GLU A 82 -30.90 -5.43 28.82
C GLU A 82 -30.82 -6.84 29.41
N GLU A 83 -30.14 -7.78 28.75
CA GLU A 83 -29.91 -9.16 29.25
C GLU A 83 -29.08 -9.21 30.55
N LYS A 84 -27.99 -8.43 30.65
CA LYS A 84 -27.15 -8.39 31.87
C LYS A 84 -27.86 -7.77 33.08
N VAL A 85 -28.79 -6.85 32.83
CA VAL A 85 -29.50 -6.09 33.86
C VAL A 85 -30.88 -6.73 34.15
N GLU A 86 -31.33 -7.69 33.34
CA GLU A 86 -32.53 -8.51 33.56
C GLU A 86 -32.44 -9.30 34.88
N HIS A 87 -31.26 -9.82 35.23
CA HIS A 87 -31.00 -10.46 36.52
C HIS A 87 -31.15 -9.51 37.74
N LEU A 88 -31.09 -8.20 37.52
CA LEU A 88 -31.33 -7.16 38.52
C LEU A 88 -32.80 -6.71 38.56
N GLY A 89 -33.68 -7.31 37.75
CA GLY A 89 -35.12 -7.01 37.71
C GLY A 89 -35.48 -5.68 37.04
N LEU A 90 -34.56 -5.09 36.28
CA LEU A 90 -34.77 -3.82 35.58
C LEU A 90 -35.28 -4.11 34.16
N VAL A 91 -36.41 -3.49 33.79
CA VAL A 91 -37.12 -3.71 32.53
C VAL A 91 -36.86 -2.51 31.61
N PRO A 92 -36.57 -2.71 30.30
CA PRO A 92 -36.35 -1.60 29.38
C PRO A 92 -37.57 -0.68 29.31
N ASN A 93 -37.30 0.62 29.35
CA ASN A 93 -38.34 1.65 29.28
C ASN A 93 -38.88 1.74 27.84
N GLN A 94 -40.05 1.15 27.59
CA GLN A 94 -40.70 1.14 26.26
C GLN A 94 -41.29 2.50 25.85
N LYS A 95 -41.25 3.52 26.72
CA LYS A 95 -41.78 4.85 26.42
C LYS A 95 -40.64 5.81 26.06
N PRO A 96 -40.78 6.59 24.98
CA PRO A 96 -39.75 7.55 24.56
C PRO A 96 -39.47 8.57 25.68
N PRO A 97 -38.21 9.01 25.84
CA PRO A 97 -37.85 9.96 26.90
C PRO A 97 -38.53 11.30 26.65
N ILE A 98 -39.27 11.79 27.64
CA ILE A 98 -39.83 13.14 27.63
C ILE A 98 -38.71 14.12 27.95
N VAL A 99 -38.33 14.94 26.96
CA VAL A 99 -37.43 16.07 27.15
C VAL A 99 -38.18 17.13 27.95
N ILE A 100 -37.85 17.26 29.24
CA ILE A 100 -38.28 18.41 30.04
C ILE A 100 -37.46 19.62 29.60
N SER A 101 -37.96 20.31 28.57
CA SER A 101 -37.52 21.69 28.30
C SER A 101 -38.01 22.53 29.46
N GLN A 102 -37.09 23.07 30.26
CA GLN A 102 -37.45 24.11 31.22
C GLN A 102 -38.01 25.27 30.40
N LYS A 103 -39.30 25.56 30.63
CA LYS A 103 -39.92 26.78 30.16
C LYS A 103 -39.36 27.87 31.05
N GLU A 104 -38.42 28.66 30.53
CA GLU A 104 -38.07 29.95 31.13
C GLU A 104 -39.35 30.80 31.15
N GLU A 105 -39.84 31.07 32.36
CA GLU A 105 -40.74 32.20 32.66
C GLU A 105 -39.90 33.35 33.22
#